data_AF-A0A067TAB6-F1
#
_entry.id   AF-A0A067TAB6-F1
#
_cell.length_a   1.000
_cell.length_b   1.000
_cell.length_c   1.000
_cell.angle_alpha   90.00
_cell.angle_beta   90.00
_cell.angle_gamma   90.00
#
_symmetry.space_group_name_H-M   'P 1'
#
loop_
_entity.id
_entity.type
_entity.pdbx_description
1 polymer ?
#
loop_
_entity_poly.entity_id
_entity_poly.type
_entity_poly.pdbx_seq_one_letter_code
_entity_poly.pdbx_strand_id
1 'polypeptide(L)'
;MQALATVAMPSIQDLVEQELPALLPEPVTEDASLFEDGAVEDLFYQPADHLAHSEHLSTGFLDKLLADGNYEQAYQFLREMRDLGTDAPFSPKYGEVAWHIVRDSPHLSSQLAEQFLTWLTLIPPSDKLVHRPLRQITGRLLDVEIPNTLLLKRVALIYASKGFILQTGNMLNLIVRNTKSMPLKKFVDEFEAAYRGYLAQSTPHRLEDSIATVAYVRNNILRTLAASGRHREIKTFLPLSGEYQLWPSTYAFLLHYPKSAEVKERMRSMLEGLENHDEAAMLEVKERRLGRPIDFGDNLVAVWDALVATSASHDVEHLYARFLRLAHDRDYEQQRNDETADGKAPFKVPMAQASSFTPFLRPMMTANGPAAGVRIMRDILDLRLLPHTYIYTELAGFYARRGNVEKAFEIIDQLESRKKFNHRPPTGLPMRVRVPPPDLPFYVSVLRGLLISRNVEAAEEVVRRLFKTYTYVRRENYLLDAALADLKELKKVNNAWTRVDVARRSQPAHVGM
;
A
#
# COMPACT_ATOMS: atom_id res chain seq x y z
N MET A 1 -39.69 53.20 -22.41
CA MET A 1 -38.81 52.59 -23.43
C MET A 1 -37.88 53.65 -23.96
N GLN A 2 -36.69 53.79 -23.37
CA GLN A 2 -35.61 54.64 -23.87
C GLN A 2 -34.46 53.70 -24.23
N ALA A 3 -34.08 53.69 -25.52
CA ALA A 3 -32.97 52.92 -26.04
C ALA A 3 -31.67 53.66 -25.71
N LEU A 4 -30.80 53.02 -24.93
CA LEU A 4 -29.43 53.49 -24.67
C LEU A 4 -28.58 53.16 -25.90
N ALA A 5 -28.10 54.22 -26.58
CA ALA A 5 -27.16 54.12 -27.67
C ALA A 5 -25.78 53.70 -27.12
N THR A 6 -25.27 52.58 -27.59
CA THR A 6 -23.93 52.09 -27.31
C THR A 6 -22.92 52.93 -28.10
N VAL A 7 -22.09 53.70 -27.39
CA VAL A 7 -20.94 54.39 -27.95
C VAL A 7 -19.87 53.33 -28.26
N ALA A 8 -19.58 53.14 -29.55
CA ALA A 8 -18.52 52.25 -29.99
C ALA A 8 -17.16 52.84 -29.58
N MET A 9 -16.36 52.05 -28.87
CA MET A 9 -14.98 52.44 -28.57
C MET A 9 -14.15 52.45 -29.87
N PRO A 10 -13.32 53.47 -30.10
CA PRO A 10 -12.44 53.53 -31.28
C PRO A 10 -11.47 52.35 -31.27
N SER A 11 -11.14 51.85 -32.45
CA SER A 11 -10.18 50.76 -32.57
C SER A 11 -8.78 51.25 -32.21
N ILE A 12 -7.89 50.34 -31.79
CA ILE A 12 -6.48 50.66 -31.51
C ILE A 12 -5.82 51.31 -32.74
N GLN A 13 -6.27 50.96 -33.94
CA GLN A 13 -5.78 51.52 -35.20
C GLN A 13 -6.15 53.01 -35.34
N ASP A 14 -7.34 53.41 -34.92
CA ASP A 14 -7.80 54.81 -34.94
C ASP A 14 -7.03 55.68 -33.93
N LEU A 15 -6.62 55.09 -32.79
CA LEU A 15 -5.78 55.77 -31.79
C LEU A 15 -4.34 55.94 -32.29
N VAL A 16 -3.80 54.94 -32.99
CA VAL A 16 -2.43 55.00 -33.56
C VAL A 16 -2.36 56.01 -34.71
N GLU A 17 -3.40 56.09 -35.55
CA GLU A 17 -3.47 57.09 -36.63
C GLU A 17 -3.67 58.52 -36.11
N GLN A 18 -4.27 58.71 -34.93
CA GLN A 18 -4.41 60.03 -34.30
C GLN A 18 -3.15 60.53 -33.59
N GLU A 19 -2.30 59.65 -33.07
CA GLU A 19 -1.09 60.05 -32.34
C GLU A 19 0.20 60.06 -33.20
N LEU A 20 0.17 59.54 -34.42
CA LEU A 20 1.31 59.64 -35.32
C LEU A 20 1.42 61.07 -35.91
N PRO A 21 2.50 61.82 -35.63
CA PRO A 21 2.71 63.13 -36.23
C PRO A 21 2.75 63.00 -37.75
N ALA A 22 1.84 63.72 -38.43
CA ALA A 22 1.59 63.62 -39.88
C ALA A 22 2.77 63.94 -40.80
N LEU A 23 3.94 64.29 -40.26
CA LEU A 23 5.13 64.65 -40.99
C LEU A 23 6.35 64.06 -40.27
N LEU A 24 6.81 62.90 -40.75
CA LEU A 24 8.21 62.54 -40.56
C LEU A 24 9.06 63.63 -41.25
N PRO A 25 10.06 64.21 -40.57
CA PRO A 25 10.94 65.17 -41.21
C PRO A 25 11.57 64.54 -42.45
N GLU A 26 11.52 65.25 -43.58
CA GLU A 26 12.18 64.81 -44.80
C GLU A 26 13.67 64.54 -44.51
N PRO A 27 14.23 63.43 -45.02
CA PRO A 27 15.63 63.10 -44.79
C PRO A 27 16.49 64.23 -45.33
N VAL A 28 17.28 64.84 -44.46
CA VAL A 28 18.25 65.87 -44.83
C VAL A 28 19.26 65.23 -45.78
N THR A 29 19.20 65.60 -47.06
CA THR A 29 19.96 65.01 -48.17
C THR A 29 21.46 65.36 -48.20
N GLU A 30 22.02 65.87 -47.11
CA GLU A 30 23.40 66.39 -47.09
C GLU A 30 24.30 65.82 -45.98
N ASP A 31 24.01 64.64 -45.42
CA ASP A 31 25.04 63.90 -44.68
C ASP A 31 25.56 62.73 -45.50
N ALA A 32 26.74 62.98 -46.06
CA ALA A 32 27.60 62.02 -46.69
C ALA A 32 27.79 60.81 -45.76
N SER A 33 27.48 59.65 -46.34
CA SER A 33 27.97 58.32 -46.00
C SER A 33 29.22 58.35 -45.10
N LEU A 34 29.01 58.27 -43.79
CA LEU A 34 30.05 58.11 -42.77
C LEU A 34 30.35 56.62 -42.49
N PHE A 35 29.87 55.71 -43.35
CA PHE A 35 29.99 54.27 -43.18
C PHE A 35 30.69 53.56 -44.35
N GLU A 36 31.33 54.30 -45.24
CA GLU A 36 32.20 53.74 -46.28
C GLU A 36 33.66 54.14 -46.05
N ASP A 37 34.25 53.75 -44.92
CA ASP A 37 35.71 53.65 -44.84
C ASP A 37 36.11 52.20 -45.08
N GLY A 38 36.75 52.01 -46.24
CA GLY A 38 37.15 50.74 -46.78
C GLY A 38 38.26 50.10 -45.95
N ALA A 39 37.88 49.06 -45.20
CA ALA A 39 38.78 47.99 -44.81
C ALA A 39 38.03 46.68 -45.08
N VAL A 40 38.25 46.14 -46.27
CA VAL A 40 37.84 44.79 -46.66
C VAL A 40 38.71 43.82 -45.86
N GLU A 41 38.34 43.57 -44.60
CA GLU A 41 38.65 42.30 -43.96
C GLU A 41 37.48 41.37 -44.27
N ASP A 42 37.80 40.22 -44.87
CA ASP A 42 36.88 39.10 -45.13
C ASP A 42 36.23 38.62 -43.82
N LEU A 43 35.23 39.37 -43.35
CA LEU A 43 34.28 38.88 -42.36
C LEU A 43 33.44 37.84 -43.07
N PHE A 44 33.84 36.58 -42.89
CA PHE A 44 32.99 35.42 -43.09
C PHE A 44 31.61 35.76 -42.55
N TYR A 45 30.68 35.98 -43.47
CA TYR A 45 29.26 36.10 -43.20
C TYR A 45 28.81 34.72 -42.73
N GLN A 46 29.08 34.39 -41.47
CA GLN A 46 28.31 33.36 -40.79
C GLN A 46 26.91 33.93 -40.73
N PRO A 47 25.92 33.33 -41.40
CA PRO A 47 24.54 33.75 -41.23
C PRO A 47 24.27 33.68 -39.74
N ALA A 48 24.09 34.84 -39.10
CA ALA A 48 23.70 34.90 -37.72
C ALA A 48 22.43 34.07 -37.63
N ASP A 49 22.53 32.98 -36.88
CA ASP A 49 21.46 32.02 -36.64
C ASP A 49 20.43 32.75 -35.76
N HIS A 50 19.69 33.69 -36.36
CA HIS A 50 18.79 34.64 -35.69
C HIS A 50 17.64 33.93 -34.98
N LEU A 51 17.45 32.63 -35.22
CA LEU A 51 16.50 31.78 -34.52
C LEU A 51 17.04 31.25 -33.17
N ALA A 52 18.36 31.22 -32.95
CA ALA A 52 18.94 30.68 -31.72
C ALA A 52 19.08 31.72 -30.59
N HIS A 53 18.99 33.03 -30.87
CA HIS A 53 19.22 34.07 -29.83
C HIS A 53 17.95 34.61 -29.15
N SER A 54 16.75 34.44 -29.72
CA SER A 54 15.52 34.97 -29.09
C SER A 54 14.90 34.00 -28.06
N GLU A 55 15.02 32.69 -28.28
CA GLU A 55 14.40 31.68 -27.38
C GLU A 55 15.06 31.59 -26.00
N HIS A 56 16.31 32.05 -25.86
CA HIS A 56 17.06 31.98 -24.61
C HIS A 56 16.85 33.20 -23.68
N LEU A 57 16.37 34.34 -24.19
CA LEU A 57 16.25 35.55 -23.38
C LEU A 57 15.08 35.48 -22.39
N SER A 58 13.92 34.99 -22.82
CA SER A 58 12.73 34.90 -21.97
C SER A 58 12.87 33.82 -20.89
N THR A 59 13.35 32.64 -21.28
CA THR A 59 13.58 31.51 -20.36
C THR A 59 14.70 31.82 -19.36
N GLY A 60 15.78 32.48 -19.81
CA GLY A 60 16.86 32.95 -18.94
C GLY A 60 16.41 33.99 -17.91
N PHE A 61 15.53 34.91 -18.29
CA PHE A 61 14.98 35.90 -17.35
C PHE A 61 14.07 35.25 -16.30
N LEU A 62 13.21 34.31 -16.71
CA LEU A 62 12.39 33.52 -15.78
C LEU A 62 13.28 32.76 -14.78
N ASP A 63 14.33 32.10 -15.26
CA ASP A 63 15.28 31.38 -14.44
C ASP A 63 15.99 32.30 -13.43
N LYS A 64 16.33 33.52 -13.84
CA LYS A 64 16.91 34.54 -12.95
C LYS A 64 15.92 34.93 -11.84
N LEU A 65 14.67 35.24 -12.17
CA LEU A 65 13.65 35.57 -11.17
C LEU A 65 13.43 34.45 -10.15
N LEU A 66 13.46 33.19 -10.61
CA LEU A 66 13.35 32.03 -9.72
C LEU A 66 14.58 31.86 -8.82
N ALA A 67 15.79 32.11 -9.34
CA ALA A 67 17.02 32.07 -8.57
C ALA A 67 17.07 33.17 -7.49
N ASP A 68 16.53 34.35 -7.81
CA ASP A 68 16.44 35.50 -6.90
C ASP A 68 15.32 35.34 -5.85
N GLY A 69 14.49 34.29 -5.93
CA GLY A 69 13.37 34.05 -5.02
C GLY A 69 12.15 34.94 -5.26
N ASN A 70 12.11 35.67 -6.38
CA ASN A 70 11.02 36.60 -6.74
C ASN A 70 9.84 35.85 -7.39
N TYR A 71 9.23 34.91 -6.67
CA TYR A 71 8.23 33.98 -7.22
C TYR A 71 6.96 34.65 -7.77
N GLU A 72 6.54 35.78 -7.19
CA GLU A 72 5.35 36.50 -7.67
C GLU A 72 5.61 37.18 -9.02
N GLN A 73 6.76 37.86 -9.15
CA GLN A 73 7.19 38.45 -10.44
C GLN A 73 7.42 37.37 -11.48
N ALA A 74 8.03 36.23 -11.10
CA ALA A 74 8.19 35.09 -11.99
C ALA A 74 6.84 34.55 -12.48
N TYR A 75 5.81 34.53 -11.63
CA TYR A 75 4.48 34.09 -12.02
C TYR A 75 3.77 35.08 -12.94
N GLN A 76 3.89 36.39 -12.68
CA GLN A 76 3.38 37.43 -13.58
C GLN A 76 4.03 37.34 -14.95
N PHE A 77 5.36 37.22 -14.99
CA PHE A 77 6.11 37.04 -16.23
C PHE A 77 5.72 35.76 -16.97
N LEU A 78 5.51 34.65 -16.26
CA LEU A 78 5.01 33.41 -16.85
C LEU A 78 3.61 33.59 -17.49
N ARG A 79 2.74 34.41 -16.89
CA ARG A 79 1.43 34.72 -17.49
C ARG A 79 1.58 35.55 -18.76
N GLU A 80 2.43 36.59 -18.73
CA GLU A 80 2.73 37.41 -19.91
C GLU A 80 3.30 36.56 -21.05
N MET A 81 4.22 35.64 -20.76
CA MET A 81 4.75 34.69 -21.75
C MET A 81 3.62 33.87 -22.40
N ARG A 82 2.66 33.37 -21.60
CA ARG A 82 1.53 32.60 -22.11
C ARG A 82 0.57 33.47 -22.93
N ASP A 83 0.32 34.69 -22.51
CA ASP A 83 -0.55 35.64 -23.22
C ASP A 83 0.06 36.03 -24.59
N LEU A 84 1.39 36.01 -24.70
CA LEU A 84 2.15 36.16 -25.95
C LEU A 84 2.28 34.86 -26.77
N GLY A 85 1.65 33.77 -26.34
CA GLY A 85 1.71 32.47 -27.04
C GLY A 85 3.06 31.74 -26.92
N THR A 86 3.91 32.14 -25.97
CA THR A 86 5.19 31.47 -25.68
C THR A 86 5.02 30.47 -24.53
N ASP A 87 5.27 29.19 -24.80
CA ASP A 87 5.24 28.16 -23.76
C ASP A 87 6.56 28.09 -22.98
N ALA A 88 6.45 28.10 -21.65
CA ALA A 88 7.62 27.89 -20.79
C ALA A 88 8.09 26.43 -20.86
N PRO A 89 9.39 26.16 -21.07
CA PRO A 89 9.92 24.80 -21.13
C PRO A 89 9.82 24.14 -19.76
N PHE A 90 9.66 22.81 -19.72
CA PHE A 90 9.59 22.08 -18.46
C PHE A 90 10.92 22.15 -17.69
N SER A 91 10.86 22.47 -16.39
CA SER A 91 12.04 22.59 -15.53
C SER A 91 11.80 22.00 -14.13
N PRO A 92 12.76 21.25 -13.55
CA PRO A 92 12.65 20.76 -12.18
C PRO A 92 12.51 21.88 -11.15
N LYS A 93 13.05 23.07 -11.44
CA LYS A 93 13.03 24.24 -10.56
C LYS A 93 11.61 24.66 -10.20
N TYR A 94 10.64 24.48 -11.09
CA TYR A 94 9.24 24.82 -10.80
C TYR A 94 8.63 23.95 -9.70
N GLY A 95 9.15 22.74 -9.48
CA GLY A 95 8.79 21.92 -8.32
C GLY A 95 9.21 22.54 -6.99
N GLU A 96 10.35 23.22 -6.96
CA GLU A 96 10.80 23.96 -5.77
C GLU A 96 9.91 25.18 -5.53
N VAL A 97 9.53 25.92 -6.57
CA VAL A 97 8.59 27.05 -6.46
C VAL A 97 7.23 26.59 -5.93
N ALA A 98 6.70 25.50 -6.48
CA ALA A 98 5.47 24.89 -6.01
C ALA A 98 5.57 24.45 -4.53
N TRP A 99 6.72 23.92 -4.11
CA TRP A 99 7.00 23.59 -2.73
C TRP A 99 7.02 24.83 -1.82
N HIS A 100 7.68 25.90 -2.23
CA HIS A 100 7.72 27.17 -1.50
C HIS A 100 6.32 27.72 -1.23
N ILE A 101 5.44 27.74 -2.25
CA ILE A 101 4.05 28.22 -2.10
C ILE A 101 3.30 27.41 -1.02
N VAL A 102 3.37 26.08 -1.07
CA VAL A 102 2.63 25.19 -0.15
C VAL A 102 3.25 25.17 1.25
N ARG A 103 4.57 25.36 1.36
CA ARG A 103 5.28 25.44 2.64
C ARG A 103 4.92 26.72 3.39
N ASP A 104 4.95 27.85 2.69
CA ASP A 104 4.81 29.18 3.30
C ASP A 104 3.34 29.56 3.53
N SER A 105 2.39 28.89 2.83
CA SER A 105 0.95 29.13 2.96
C SER A 105 0.20 27.89 3.47
N PRO A 106 -0.08 27.78 4.79
CA PRO A 106 -0.83 26.64 5.36
C PRO A 106 -2.26 26.54 4.79
N HIS A 107 -2.85 27.68 4.44
CA HIS A 107 -4.16 27.77 3.78
C HIS A 107 -3.97 28.44 2.42
N LEU A 108 -4.04 27.65 1.36
CA LEU A 108 -3.93 28.17 0.00
C LEU A 108 -5.23 28.91 -0.35
N SER A 109 -5.13 30.22 -0.56
CA SER A 109 -6.20 31.01 -1.18
C SER A 109 -6.49 30.48 -2.59
N SER A 110 -7.66 30.81 -3.16
CA SER A 110 -7.98 30.36 -4.53
C SER A 110 -6.92 30.80 -5.55
N GLN A 111 -6.38 32.01 -5.40
CA GLN A 111 -5.35 32.55 -6.29
C GLN A 111 -4.02 31.80 -6.13
N LEU A 112 -3.56 31.58 -4.88
CA LEU A 112 -2.34 30.83 -4.61
C LEU A 112 -2.46 29.37 -5.05
N ALA A 113 -3.64 28.78 -4.96
CA ALA A 113 -3.91 27.44 -5.46
C ALA A 113 -3.77 27.36 -6.99
N GLU A 114 -4.27 28.35 -7.75
CA GLU A 114 -4.07 28.39 -9.21
C GLU A 114 -2.60 28.61 -9.58
N GLN A 115 -1.90 29.51 -8.87
CA GLN A 115 -0.47 29.74 -9.06
C GLN A 115 0.32 28.45 -8.81
N PHE A 116 0.07 27.78 -7.69
CA PHE A 116 0.66 26.50 -7.34
C PHE A 116 0.42 25.44 -8.42
N LEU A 117 -0.83 25.28 -8.88
CA LEU A 117 -1.17 24.30 -9.92
C LEU A 117 -0.49 24.64 -11.26
N THR A 118 -0.36 25.93 -11.59
CA THR A 118 0.33 26.39 -12.80
C THR A 118 1.81 26.01 -12.77
N TRP A 119 2.50 26.18 -11.65
CA TRP A 119 3.89 25.73 -11.53
C TRP A 119 4.01 24.21 -11.61
N LEU A 120 3.05 23.50 -11.02
CA LEU A 120 3.04 22.04 -11.02
C LEU A 120 2.88 21.43 -12.43
N THR A 121 2.12 22.08 -13.33
CA THR A 121 1.98 21.61 -14.73
C THR A 121 3.27 21.77 -15.54
N LEU A 122 4.17 22.67 -15.13
CA LEU A 122 5.45 22.91 -15.79
C LEU A 122 6.56 21.96 -15.32
N ILE A 123 6.30 21.09 -14.33
CA ILE A 123 7.29 20.11 -13.88
C ILE A 123 7.54 19.07 -14.99
N PRO A 124 8.79 18.66 -15.23
CA PRO A 124 9.12 17.61 -16.16
C PRO A 124 8.40 16.29 -15.83
N PRO A 125 8.07 15.48 -16.84
CA PRO A 125 7.51 14.15 -16.61
C PRO A 125 8.47 13.21 -15.87
N SER A 126 7.94 12.14 -15.29
CA SER A 126 8.63 11.28 -14.31
C SER A 126 9.86 10.54 -14.83
N ASP A 127 9.94 10.30 -16.14
CA ASP A 127 11.09 9.72 -16.83
C ASP A 127 12.31 10.66 -16.87
N LYS A 128 12.12 11.95 -16.60
CA LYS A 128 13.17 12.99 -16.69
C LYS A 128 13.56 13.60 -15.34
N LEU A 129 12.92 13.22 -14.23
CA LEU A 129 13.02 13.98 -12.97
C LEU A 129 13.28 13.11 -11.73
N VAL A 130 14.07 13.64 -10.79
CA VAL A 130 14.32 13.05 -9.46
C VAL A 130 13.30 13.57 -8.42
N HIS A 131 12.65 12.66 -7.71
CA HIS A 131 11.33 12.85 -7.04
C HIS A 131 11.22 13.73 -5.78
N ARG A 132 12.28 14.40 -5.31
CA ARG A 132 12.31 14.91 -3.91
C ARG A 132 11.21 15.94 -3.56
N PRO A 133 10.97 17.00 -4.35
CA PRO A 133 10.03 18.07 -3.98
C PRO A 133 8.58 17.60 -3.97
N LEU A 134 8.21 16.71 -4.91
CA LEU A 134 6.83 16.22 -5.04
C LEU A 134 6.35 15.45 -3.82
N ARG A 135 7.24 14.70 -3.16
CA ARG A 135 6.90 13.99 -1.91
C ARG A 135 6.66 14.95 -0.76
N GLN A 136 7.42 16.05 -0.70
CA GLN A 136 7.27 17.09 0.32
C GLN A 136 5.96 17.86 0.11
N ILE A 137 5.66 18.26 -1.14
CA ILE A 137 4.38 18.87 -1.53
C ILE A 137 3.22 17.98 -1.11
N THR A 138 3.24 16.69 -1.49
CA THR A 138 2.18 15.74 -1.10
C THR A 138 2.06 15.66 0.41
N GLY A 139 3.17 15.50 1.14
CA GLY A 139 3.15 15.43 2.60
C GLY A 139 2.48 16.66 3.23
N ARG A 140 2.83 17.86 2.75
CA ARG A 140 2.28 19.11 3.29
C ARG A 140 0.81 19.33 2.94
N LEU A 141 0.37 19.00 1.72
CA LEU A 141 -1.04 19.08 1.34
C LEU A 141 -1.94 18.14 2.15
N LEU A 142 -1.38 17.05 2.67
CA LEU A 142 -2.09 16.07 3.51
C LEU A 142 -2.06 16.41 5.00
N ASP A 143 -1.18 17.32 5.43
CA ASP A 143 -0.99 17.75 6.82
C ASP A 143 -1.94 18.89 7.23
N VAL A 144 -2.79 19.35 6.31
CA VAL A 144 -3.80 20.39 6.58
C VAL A 144 -5.00 19.79 7.31
N GLU A 145 -5.46 20.44 8.38
CA GLU A 145 -6.57 20.00 9.23
C GLU A 145 -7.84 19.67 8.43
N ILE A 146 -8.16 20.48 7.41
CA ILE A 146 -9.28 20.27 6.49
C ILE A 146 -8.73 20.18 5.06
N PRO A 147 -8.59 18.96 4.50
CA PRO A 147 -8.05 18.78 3.16
C PRO A 147 -8.96 19.38 2.09
N ASN A 148 -8.44 20.30 1.28
CA ASN A 148 -9.14 20.80 0.10
C ASN A 148 -9.20 19.70 -0.97
N THR A 149 -10.29 18.95 -0.98
CA THR A 149 -10.47 17.78 -1.85
C THR A 149 -10.47 18.17 -3.34
N LEU A 150 -10.91 19.37 -3.70
CA LEU A 150 -10.88 19.84 -5.09
C LEU A 150 -9.45 20.10 -5.56
N LEU A 151 -8.64 20.76 -4.72
CA LEU A 151 -7.22 20.96 -5.00
C LEU A 151 -6.49 19.62 -5.13
N LEU A 152 -6.70 18.69 -4.17
CA LEU A 152 -6.08 17.37 -4.21
C LEU A 152 -6.41 16.60 -5.49
N LYS A 153 -7.65 16.69 -6.01
CA LYS A 153 -8.02 16.09 -7.29
C LYS A 153 -7.21 16.65 -8.44
N ARG A 154 -7.09 17.99 -8.53
CA ARG A 154 -6.31 18.64 -9.60
C ARG A 154 -4.83 18.29 -9.52
N VAL A 155 -4.25 18.27 -8.32
CA VAL A 155 -2.87 17.81 -8.10
C VAL A 155 -2.69 16.36 -8.54
N ALA A 156 -3.60 15.48 -8.14
CA ALA A 156 -3.55 14.06 -8.51
C ALA A 156 -3.64 13.88 -10.04
N LEU A 157 -4.51 14.62 -10.73
CA LEU A 157 -4.60 14.59 -12.20
C LEU A 157 -3.31 15.07 -12.88
N ILE A 158 -2.68 16.13 -12.37
CA ILE A 158 -1.38 16.62 -12.87
C ILE A 158 -0.28 15.57 -12.62
N TYR A 159 -0.26 14.95 -11.45
CA TYR A 159 0.70 13.89 -11.16
C TYR A 159 0.51 12.70 -12.09
N ALA A 160 -0.73 12.29 -12.35
CA ALA A 160 -1.04 11.23 -13.31
C ALA A 160 -0.59 11.59 -14.74
N SER A 161 -0.88 12.79 -15.23
CA SER A 161 -0.48 13.23 -16.58
C SER A 161 1.04 13.39 -16.77
N LYS A 162 1.79 13.37 -15.66
CA LYS A 162 3.26 13.44 -15.65
C LYS A 162 3.93 12.12 -15.25
N GLY A 163 3.16 11.07 -14.95
CA GLY A 163 3.68 9.76 -14.55
C GLY A 163 4.00 9.58 -13.06
N PHE A 164 3.70 10.56 -12.21
CA PHE A 164 3.95 10.51 -10.75
C PHE A 164 2.83 9.80 -9.98
N ILE A 165 2.38 8.65 -10.47
CA ILE A 165 1.22 7.92 -9.93
C ILE A 165 1.46 7.39 -8.52
N LEU A 166 2.68 6.93 -8.20
CA LEU A 166 3.02 6.35 -6.90
C LEU A 166 2.97 7.39 -5.77
N GLN A 167 3.19 8.66 -6.10
CA GLN A 167 3.13 9.79 -5.19
C GLN A 167 1.67 10.18 -4.86
N THR A 168 0.68 9.65 -5.58
CA THR A 168 -0.74 9.96 -5.37
C THR A 168 -1.44 9.09 -4.35
N GLY A 169 -0.85 7.97 -3.90
CA GLY A 169 -1.54 6.97 -3.07
C GLY A 169 -2.26 7.55 -1.85
N ASN A 170 -1.59 8.41 -1.07
CA ASN A 170 -2.21 9.04 0.10
C ASN A 170 -3.27 10.10 -0.28
N MET A 171 -3.07 10.83 -1.39
CA MET A 171 -4.06 11.79 -1.91
C MET A 171 -5.33 11.06 -2.36
N LEU A 172 -5.17 9.96 -3.10
CA LEU A 172 -6.28 9.10 -3.52
C LEU A 172 -7.07 8.61 -2.31
N ASN A 173 -6.41 8.21 -1.22
CA ASN A 173 -7.11 7.78 -0.01
C ASN A 173 -8.00 8.90 0.57
N LEU A 174 -7.51 10.14 0.64
CA LEU A 174 -8.33 11.27 1.11
C LEU A 174 -9.44 11.64 0.12
N ILE A 175 -9.13 11.66 -1.19
CA ILE A 175 -10.11 11.97 -2.23
C ILE A 175 -11.26 10.96 -2.21
N VAL A 176 -10.93 9.66 -2.14
CA VAL A 176 -11.90 8.56 -2.08
C VAL A 176 -12.76 8.70 -0.83
N ARG A 177 -12.18 8.94 0.36
CA ARG A 177 -12.94 9.11 1.60
C ARG A 177 -13.96 10.25 1.52
N ASN A 178 -13.59 11.37 0.91
CA ASN A 178 -14.38 12.62 0.91
C ASN A 178 -15.24 12.85 -0.34
N THR A 179 -15.15 11.99 -1.37
CA THR A 179 -15.89 12.16 -2.63
C THR A 179 -16.98 11.12 -2.79
N LYS A 180 -18.24 11.52 -3.06
CA LYS A 180 -19.38 10.63 -3.34
C LYS A 180 -19.18 9.74 -4.59
N SER A 181 -19.90 8.63 -4.69
CA SER A 181 -19.78 7.60 -5.73
C SER A 181 -19.68 8.12 -7.18
N MET A 182 -20.70 8.86 -7.65
CA MET A 182 -20.74 9.34 -9.04
C MET A 182 -19.58 10.29 -9.39
N PRO A 183 -19.30 11.35 -8.59
CA PRO A 183 -18.11 12.18 -8.81
C PRO A 183 -16.79 11.42 -8.64
N LEU A 184 -16.74 10.38 -7.79
CA LEU A 184 -15.55 9.57 -7.60
C LEU A 184 -15.23 8.76 -8.85
N LYS A 185 -16.23 8.09 -9.43
CA LYS A 185 -16.04 7.33 -10.69
C LYS A 185 -15.52 8.24 -11.80
N LYS A 186 -16.15 9.40 -12.01
CA LYS A 186 -15.71 10.38 -13.01
C LYS A 186 -14.25 10.78 -12.80
N PHE A 187 -13.88 11.13 -11.57
CA PHE A 187 -12.50 11.48 -11.23
C PHE A 187 -11.51 10.34 -11.51
N VAL A 188 -11.86 9.10 -11.18
CA VAL A 188 -10.97 7.93 -11.42
C VAL A 188 -10.80 7.69 -12.92
N ASP A 189 -11.88 7.81 -13.70
CA ASP A 189 -11.82 7.66 -15.16
C ASP A 189 -10.93 8.76 -15.79
N GLU A 190 -11.04 10.02 -15.33
CA GLU A 190 -10.17 11.13 -15.73
C GLU A 190 -8.71 10.90 -15.33
N PHE A 191 -8.47 10.40 -14.12
CA PHE A 191 -7.14 10.12 -13.60
C PHE A 191 -6.44 9.02 -14.39
N GLU A 192 -7.13 7.94 -14.72
CA GLU A 192 -6.59 6.88 -15.55
C GLU A 192 -6.37 7.33 -17.00
N ALA A 193 -7.28 8.12 -17.56
CA ALA A 193 -7.11 8.70 -18.89
C ALA A 193 -5.88 9.61 -18.96
N ALA A 194 -5.68 10.46 -17.95
CA ALA A 194 -4.49 11.32 -17.84
C ALA A 194 -3.19 10.50 -17.81
N TYR A 195 -3.16 9.42 -17.03
CA TYR A 195 -1.99 8.54 -16.98
C TYR A 195 -1.76 7.76 -18.28
N ARG A 196 -2.81 7.26 -18.93
CA ARG A 196 -2.68 6.63 -20.25
C ARG A 196 -2.16 7.61 -21.29
N GLY A 197 -2.58 8.88 -21.23
CA GLY A 197 -2.06 9.96 -22.06
C GLY A 197 -0.55 10.15 -21.88
N TYR A 198 -0.08 10.17 -20.63
CA TYR A 198 1.36 10.19 -20.32
C TYR A 198 2.11 8.99 -20.93
N LEU A 199 1.58 7.78 -20.76
CA LEU A 199 2.20 6.56 -21.29
C LEU A 199 2.26 6.54 -22.82
N ALA A 200 1.24 7.08 -23.51
CA ALA A 200 1.23 7.17 -24.96
C ALA A 200 2.29 8.15 -25.51
N GLN A 201 2.66 9.17 -24.72
CA GLN A 201 3.71 10.14 -25.07
C GLN A 201 5.11 9.65 -24.64
N SER A 202 5.17 8.77 -23.65
CA SER A 202 6.41 8.17 -23.16
C SER A 202 6.85 7.02 -24.07
N THR A 203 8.14 6.65 -24.04
CA THR A 203 8.71 5.59 -24.89
C THR A 203 7.84 4.31 -24.95
N PRO A 204 7.66 3.67 -26.13
CA PRO A 204 6.68 2.61 -26.40
C PRO A 204 6.72 1.38 -25.49
N HIS A 205 7.82 1.14 -24.79
CA HIS A 205 8.02 -0.05 -23.96
C HIS A 205 7.23 -0.07 -22.63
N ARG A 206 6.30 0.88 -22.38
CA ARG A 206 5.58 1.01 -21.09
C ARG A 206 4.08 0.69 -21.12
N LEU A 207 3.56 0.12 -22.21
CA LEU A 207 2.13 -0.29 -22.24
C LEU A 207 1.79 -1.33 -21.16
N GLU A 208 2.71 -2.25 -20.85
CA GLU A 208 2.51 -3.23 -19.78
C GLU A 208 2.45 -2.58 -18.38
N ASP A 209 3.19 -1.48 -18.17
CA ASP A 209 3.16 -0.69 -16.94
C ASP A 209 1.79 -0.04 -16.72
N SER A 210 1.04 0.23 -17.79
CA SER A 210 -0.32 0.78 -17.73
C SER A 210 -1.24 -0.12 -16.92
N ILE A 211 -1.25 -1.42 -17.20
CA ILE A 211 -2.15 -2.39 -16.56
C ILE A 211 -1.81 -2.53 -15.08
N ALA A 212 -0.53 -2.67 -14.75
CA ALA A 212 -0.06 -2.78 -13.37
C ALA A 212 -0.37 -1.51 -12.57
N THR A 213 -0.28 -0.34 -13.20
CA THR A 213 -0.56 0.94 -12.55
C THR A 213 -2.05 1.16 -12.34
N VAL A 214 -2.88 0.85 -13.34
CA VAL A 214 -4.35 0.89 -13.19
C VAL A 214 -4.77 -0.04 -12.06
N ALA A 215 -4.18 -1.25 -11.99
CA ALA A 215 -4.38 -2.15 -10.87
C ALA A 215 -3.98 -1.51 -9.54
N TYR A 216 -2.81 -0.87 -9.43
CA TYR A 216 -2.38 -0.16 -8.21
C TYR A 216 -3.43 0.85 -7.72
N VAL A 217 -3.89 1.71 -8.62
CA VAL A 217 -4.87 2.78 -8.31
C VAL A 217 -6.19 2.18 -7.86
N ARG A 218 -6.74 1.23 -8.63
CA ARG A 218 -8.02 0.58 -8.33
C ARG A 218 -7.96 -0.20 -7.02
N ASN A 219 -6.86 -0.92 -6.74
CA ASN A 219 -6.66 -1.61 -5.47
C ASN A 219 -6.60 -0.65 -4.27
N ASN A 220 -5.99 0.53 -4.40
CA ASN A 220 -6.01 1.56 -3.34
C ASN A 220 -7.42 2.13 -3.11
N ILE A 221 -8.16 2.40 -4.19
CA ILE A 221 -9.54 2.88 -4.10
C ILE A 221 -10.41 1.85 -3.38
N LEU A 222 -10.34 0.58 -3.78
CA LEU A 222 -11.12 -0.50 -3.18
C LEU A 222 -10.84 -0.66 -1.68
N ARG A 223 -9.57 -0.68 -1.27
CA ARG A 223 -9.19 -0.74 0.14
C ARG A 223 -9.72 0.46 0.92
N THR A 224 -9.66 1.65 0.35
CA THR A 224 -10.17 2.86 1.01
C THR A 224 -11.70 2.89 1.11
N LEU A 225 -12.42 2.45 0.08
CA LEU A 225 -13.88 2.31 0.12
C LEU A 225 -14.31 1.28 1.17
N ALA A 226 -13.59 0.17 1.27
CA ALA A 226 -13.83 -0.85 2.29
C ALA A 226 -13.59 -0.30 3.70
N ALA A 227 -12.47 0.39 3.93
CA ALA A 227 -12.11 0.97 5.22
C ALA A 227 -13.12 2.06 5.68
N SER A 228 -13.72 2.77 4.73
CA SER A 228 -14.74 3.80 5.00
C SER A 228 -16.18 3.25 5.06
N GLY A 229 -16.37 1.93 4.96
CA GLY A 229 -17.71 1.30 5.04
C GLY A 229 -18.59 1.55 3.81
N ARG A 230 -18.02 2.03 2.69
CA ARG A 230 -18.75 2.42 1.48
C ARG A 230 -18.97 1.24 0.53
N HIS A 231 -19.54 0.16 1.06
CA HIS A 231 -19.63 -1.15 0.38
C HIS A 231 -20.41 -1.12 -0.94
N ARG A 232 -21.44 -0.27 -1.05
CA ARG A 232 -22.23 -0.14 -2.28
C ARG A 232 -21.38 0.30 -3.47
N GLU A 233 -20.33 1.06 -3.22
CA GLU A 233 -19.50 1.65 -4.26
C GLU A 233 -18.38 0.73 -4.71
N ILE A 234 -17.96 -0.21 -3.86
CA ILE A 234 -16.96 -1.24 -4.19
C ILE A 234 -17.38 -1.98 -5.48
N LYS A 235 -18.67 -2.28 -5.65
CA LYS A 235 -19.26 -2.91 -6.84
C LYS A 235 -18.94 -2.17 -8.14
N THR A 236 -18.85 -0.84 -8.11
CA THR A 236 -18.54 0.00 -9.28
C THR A 236 -17.06 -0.10 -9.68
N PHE A 237 -16.19 -0.39 -8.72
CA PHE A 237 -14.75 -0.43 -8.96
C PHE A 237 -14.20 -1.83 -9.16
N LEU A 238 -14.87 -2.90 -8.70
CA LEU A 238 -14.41 -4.28 -8.90
C LEU A 238 -14.21 -4.62 -10.39
N PRO A 239 -13.14 -5.37 -10.75
CA PRO A 239 -12.89 -5.77 -12.13
C PRO A 239 -13.88 -6.88 -12.54
N LEU A 240 -14.94 -6.53 -13.26
CA LEU A 240 -15.98 -7.50 -13.66
C LEU A 240 -15.59 -8.31 -14.90
N SER A 241 -14.77 -7.69 -15.74
CA SER A 241 -14.35 -8.14 -17.07
C SER A 241 -12.88 -8.58 -17.10
N GLY A 242 -12.21 -8.65 -15.93
CA GLY A 242 -10.78 -8.94 -15.85
C GLY A 242 -9.88 -7.79 -16.30
N GLU A 243 -10.40 -6.56 -16.41
CA GLU A 243 -9.67 -5.36 -16.85
C GLU A 243 -8.38 -5.10 -16.07
N TYR A 244 -8.35 -5.50 -14.80
CA TYR A 244 -7.17 -5.42 -13.96
C TYR A 244 -7.22 -6.49 -12.85
N GLN A 245 -6.05 -6.78 -12.28
CA GLN A 245 -5.92 -7.78 -11.23
C GLN A 245 -6.04 -7.15 -9.85
N LEU A 246 -6.84 -7.77 -8.98
CA LEU A 246 -6.83 -7.45 -7.55
C LEU A 246 -5.60 -8.07 -6.88
N TRP A 247 -5.01 -7.31 -5.97
CA TRP A 247 -3.91 -7.78 -5.16
C TRP A 247 -4.45 -8.66 -4.02
N PRO A 248 -3.71 -9.69 -3.58
CA PRO A 248 -4.19 -10.56 -2.50
C PRO A 248 -4.43 -9.77 -1.20
N SER A 249 -3.62 -8.75 -0.89
CA SER A 249 -3.91 -7.80 0.20
C SER A 249 -5.28 -7.12 0.07
N THR A 250 -5.70 -6.80 -1.15
CA THR A 250 -6.99 -6.15 -1.40
C THR A 250 -8.13 -7.14 -1.24
N TYR A 251 -7.98 -8.39 -1.68
CA TYR A 251 -8.95 -9.45 -1.40
C TYR A 251 -9.13 -9.63 0.10
N ALA A 252 -8.04 -9.82 0.84
CA ALA A 252 -8.09 -9.96 2.30
C ALA A 252 -8.78 -8.76 2.96
N PHE A 253 -8.40 -7.54 2.56
CA PHE A 253 -9.00 -6.33 3.10
C PHE A 253 -10.49 -6.24 2.78
N LEU A 254 -10.88 -6.54 1.54
CA LEU A 254 -12.28 -6.51 1.13
C LEU A 254 -13.11 -7.62 1.81
N LEU A 255 -12.50 -8.76 2.19
CA LEU A 255 -13.14 -9.87 2.90
C LEU A 255 -13.27 -9.62 4.42
N HIS A 256 -12.36 -8.88 5.04
CA HIS A 256 -12.47 -8.50 6.46
C HIS A 256 -13.53 -7.42 6.71
N TYR A 257 -13.72 -6.51 5.76
CA TYR A 257 -14.59 -5.35 5.92
C TYR A 257 -16.03 -5.42 5.34
N PRO A 258 -16.55 -6.49 4.70
CA PRO A 258 -17.88 -6.45 4.11
C PRO A 258 -18.96 -6.76 5.16
N LYS A 259 -19.83 -5.79 5.45
CA LYS A 259 -21.04 -6.03 6.28
C LYS A 259 -22.24 -6.56 5.48
N SER A 260 -22.26 -6.45 4.15
CA SER A 260 -23.39 -6.97 3.35
C SER A 260 -23.12 -8.38 2.82
N ALA A 261 -24.12 -9.26 2.94
CA ALA A 261 -24.07 -10.63 2.43
C ALA A 261 -23.81 -10.70 0.91
N GLU A 262 -24.35 -9.75 0.13
CA GLU A 262 -24.13 -9.66 -1.33
C GLU A 262 -22.64 -9.47 -1.69
N VAL A 263 -21.91 -8.63 -0.94
CA VAL A 263 -20.48 -8.40 -1.22
C VAL A 263 -19.66 -9.63 -0.84
N LYS A 264 -19.99 -10.30 0.28
CA LYS A 264 -19.35 -11.57 0.66
C LYS A 264 -19.52 -12.63 -0.42
N GLU A 265 -20.76 -12.82 -0.90
CA GLU A 265 -21.05 -13.82 -1.93
C GLU A 265 -20.32 -13.53 -3.23
N ARG A 266 -20.31 -12.27 -3.65
CA ARG A 266 -19.62 -11.87 -4.88
C ARG A 266 -18.10 -12.05 -4.79
N MET A 267 -17.52 -11.75 -3.63
CA MET A 267 -16.09 -11.97 -3.40
C MET A 267 -15.74 -13.45 -3.39
N ARG A 268 -16.60 -14.29 -2.81
CA ARG A 268 -16.47 -15.75 -2.90
C ARG A 268 -16.48 -16.21 -4.36
N SER A 269 -17.44 -15.74 -5.16
CA SER A 269 -17.52 -16.05 -6.59
C SER A 269 -16.30 -15.58 -7.39
N MET A 270 -15.72 -14.41 -7.08
CA MET A 270 -14.48 -13.94 -7.71
C MET A 270 -13.27 -14.80 -7.35
N LEU A 271 -13.18 -15.26 -6.10
CA LEU A 271 -12.12 -16.17 -5.66
C LEU A 271 -12.27 -17.55 -6.32
N GLU A 272 -13.49 -18.05 -6.45
CA GLU A 272 -13.78 -19.25 -7.24
C GLU A 272 -13.43 -19.09 -8.72
N GLY A 273 -13.64 -17.89 -9.30
CA GLY A 273 -13.26 -17.58 -10.67
C GLY A 273 -11.73 -17.47 -10.88
N LEU A 274 -10.99 -16.96 -9.89
CA LEU A 274 -9.53 -16.92 -9.92
C LEU A 274 -8.90 -18.31 -10.01
N GLU A 275 -9.56 -19.34 -9.46
CA GLU A 275 -9.07 -20.72 -9.52
C GLU A 275 -9.25 -21.39 -10.89
N ASN A 276 -10.19 -20.91 -11.71
CA ASN A 276 -10.41 -21.44 -13.06
C ASN A 276 -9.51 -20.78 -14.11
N HIS A 277 -8.82 -19.70 -13.76
CA HIS A 277 -7.82 -19.09 -14.61
C HIS A 277 -6.46 -19.70 -14.34
N ASP A 278 -5.80 -20.14 -15.40
CA ASP A 278 -4.46 -20.73 -15.39
C ASP A 278 -3.47 -19.80 -14.68
N GLU A 279 -3.23 -20.06 -13.39
CA GLU A 279 -2.41 -19.24 -12.49
C GLU A 279 -0.95 -19.19 -12.96
N ALA A 280 -0.53 -20.16 -13.77
CA ALA A 280 0.74 -20.16 -14.48
C ALA A 280 0.89 -18.94 -15.40
N ALA A 281 -0.18 -18.53 -16.09
CA ALA A 281 -0.20 -17.32 -16.90
C ALA A 281 -0.16 -16.04 -16.03
N MET A 282 -0.66 -16.08 -14.78
CA MET A 282 -0.57 -14.95 -13.86
C MET A 282 0.82 -14.76 -13.24
N LEU A 283 1.59 -15.85 -13.04
CA LEU A 283 2.95 -15.82 -12.50
C LEU A 283 4.00 -15.50 -13.58
N GLU A 284 3.89 -16.08 -14.78
CA GLU A 284 4.83 -15.87 -15.89
C GLU A 284 4.85 -14.41 -16.37
N VAL A 285 3.68 -13.78 -16.37
CA VAL A 285 3.51 -12.36 -16.69
C VAL A 285 4.14 -11.44 -15.64
N LYS A 286 4.37 -11.88 -14.39
CA LYS A 286 4.79 -11.03 -13.28
C LYS A 286 6.30 -11.05 -12.99
N GLU A 287 6.96 -12.20 -13.12
CA GLU A 287 8.42 -12.29 -12.93
C GLU A 287 9.20 -11.46 -13.95
N ARG A 288 8.65 -11.25 -15.15
CA ARG A 288 9.23 -10.35 -16.15
C ARG A 288 9.03 -8.85 -15.87
N ARG A 289 8.04 -8.46 -15.04
CA ARG A 289 7.45 -7.10 -15.07
C ARG A 289 7.82 -6.12 -13.94
N LEU A 290 8.38 -6.55 -12.80
CA LEU A 290 8.55 -5.65 -11.64
C LEU A 290 9.99 -5.54 -11.09
N GLY A 291 10.94 -6.33 -11.60
CA GLY A 291 12.35 -6.27 -11.18
C GLY A 291 12.61 -6.50 -9.68
N ARG A 292 11.58 -6.79 -8.89
CA ARG A 292 11.62 -7.11 -7.46
C ARG A 292 10.60 -8.20 -7.17
N PRO A 293 10.97 -9.27 -6.43
CA PRO A 293 10.00 -10.25 -5.95
C PRO A 293 9.05 -9.54 -4.98
N ILE A 294 7.78 -9.41 -5.37
CA ILE A 294 6.74 -9.06 -4.41
C ILE A 294 6.58 -10.28 -3.50
N ASP A 295 6.71 -10.09 -2.19
CA ASP A 295 6.45 -11.15 -1.21
C ASP A 295 4.96 -11.47 -1.21
N PHE A 296 4.58 -12.50 -1.99
CA PHE A 296 3.22 -13.00 -2.05
C PHE A 296 2.83 -13.81 -0.82
N GLY A 297 3.81 -14.27 -0.01
CA GLY A 297 3.57 -15.13 1.15
C GLY A 297 2.60 -14.46 2.14
N ASP A 298 2.95 -13.27 2.60
CA ASP A 298 2.13 -12.50 3.55
C ASP A 298 0.74 -12.17 2.99
N ASN A 299 0.65 -11.93 1.69
CA ASN A 299 -0.60 -11.56 1.04
C ASN A 299 -1.57 -12.75 0.93
N LEU A 300 -1.06 -13.97 0.72
CA LEU A 300 -1.89 -15.17 0.64
C LEU A 300 -2.40 -15.61 2.02
N VAL A 301 -1.59 -15.48 3.07
CA VAL A 301 -2.02 -15.73 4.46
C VAL A 301 -3.24 -14.87 4.80
N ALA A 302 -3.21 -13.59 4.42
CA ALA A 302 -4.32 -12.68 4.68
C ALA A 302 -5.60 -13.07 3.92
N VAL A 303 -5.49 -13.62 2.71
CA VAL A 303 -6.66 -14.12 1.94
C VAL A 303 -7.28 -15.33 2.66
N TRP A 304 -6.47 -16.29 3.08
CA TRP A 304 -6.95 -17.45 3.83
C TRP A 304 -7.53 -17.05 5.18
N ASP A 305 -6.90 -16.10 5.90
CA ASP A 305 -7.42 -15.56 7.15
C ASP A 305 -8.82 -14.96 6.97
N ALA A 306 -8.99 -14.15 5.93
CA ALA A 306 -10.26 -13.51 5.67
C ALA A 306 -11.33 -14.49 5.16
N LEU A 307 -10.94 -15.49 4.37
CA LEU A 307 -11.84 -16.59 3.97
C LEU A 307 -12.32 -17.37 5.19
N VAL A 308 -11.40 -17.80 6.05
CA VAL A 308 -11.75 -18.56 7.25
C VAL A 308 -12.60 -17.72 8.21
N ALA A 309 -12.26 -16.45 8.43
CA ALA A 309 -13.00 -15.54 9.30
C ALA A 309 -14.43 -15.24 8.81
N THR A 310 -14.69 -15.37 7.51
CA THR A 310 -16.01 -15.12 6.91
C THR A 310 -16.85 -16.37 6.68
N SER A 311 -16.27 -17.55 6.88
CA SER A 311 -16.94 -18.84 6.63
C SER A 311 -17.65 -19.37 7.87
N ALA A 312 -18.69 -20.18 7.68
CA ALA A 312 -19.32 -20.87 8.80
C ALA A 312 -18.35 -21.91 9.36
N SER A 313 -18.48 -22.26 10.65
CA SER A 313 -17.54 -23.19 11.30
C SER A 313 -17.45 -24.57 10.61
N HIS A 314 -18.53 -25.04 9.98
CA HIS A 314 -18.55 -26.30 9.23
C HIS A 314 -17.88 -26.19 7.85
N ASP A 315 -17.82 -25.00 7.25
CA ASP A 315 -17.19 -24.76 5.96
C ASP A 315 -15.67 -24.66 6.05
N VAL A 316 -15.13 -24.36 7.23
CA VAL A 316 -13.67 -24.20 7.43
C VAL A 316 -12.91 -25.47 7.09
N GLU A 317 -13.47 -26.65 7.37
CA GLU A 317 -12.83 -27.93 7.03
C GLU A 317 -12.80 -28.15 5.52
N HIS A 318 -13.86 -27.77 4.79
CA HIS A 318 -13.88 -27.81 3.33
C HIS A 318 -12.87 -26.82 2.72
N LEU A 319 -12.76 -25.60 3.28
CA LEU A 319 -11.75 -24.64 2.88
C LEU A 319 -10.33 -25.14 3.15
N TYR A 320 -10.10 -25.76 4.30
CA TYR A 320 -8.81 -26.35 4.64
C TYR A 320 -8.44 -27.49 3.69
N ALA A 321 -9.37 -28.40 3.39
CA ALA A 321 -9.16 -29.46 2.41
C ALA A 321 -8.89 -28.92 0.99
N ARG A 322 -9.52 -27.80 0.61
CA ARG A 322 -9.22 -27.10 -0.65
C ARG A 322 -7.81 -26.51 -0.64
N PHE A 323 -7.43 -25.80 0.42
CA PHE A 323 -6.09 -25.25 0.61
C PHE A 323 -5.02 -26.34 0.52
N LEU A 324 -5.22 -27.49 1.18
CA LEU A 324 -4.28 -28.63 1.11
C LEU A 324 -4.13 -29.20 -0.30
N ARG A 325 -5.23 -29.38 -1.04
CA ARG A 325 -5.18 -29.86 -2.43
C ARG A 325 -4.32 -28.93 -3.30
N LEU A 326 -4.60 -27.63 -3.22
CA LEU A 326 -3.84 -26.62 -3.93
C LEU A 326 -2.35 -26.68 -3.55
N ALA A 327 -2.03 -26.79 -2.26
CA ALA A 327 -0.64 -26.90 -1.78
C ALA A 327 0.10 -28.12 -2.36
N HIS A 328 -0.57 -29.28 -2.43
CA HIS A 328 0.01 -30.51 -2.97
C HIS A 328 0.25 -30.45 -4.49
N ASP A 329 -0.69 -29.89 -5.25
CA ASP A 329 -0.61 -29.85 -6.72
C ASP A 329 0.63 -29.08 -7.20
N ARG A 330 1.01 -28.00 -6.50
CA ARG A 330 2.17 -27.17 -6.86
C ARG A 330 3.52 -27.75 -6.46
N ASP A 331 3.61 -28.44 -5.32
CA ASP A 331 4.85 -29.11 -4.94
C ASP A 331 5.26 -30.15 -5.99
N TYR A 332 4.27 -30.80 -6.62
CA TYR A 332 4.50 -31.74 -7.72
C TYR A 332 5.05 -31.04 -8.98
N GLU A 333 4.47 -29.91 -9.37
CA GLU A 333 4.96 -29.14 -10.51
C GLU A 333 6.35 -28.54 -10.29
N GLN A 334 6.66 -28.10 -9.07
CA GLN A 334 7.97 -27.53 -8.74
C GLN A 334 9.05 -28.61 -8.79
N GLN A 335 8.82 -29.78 -8.19
CA GLN A 335 9.74 -30.92 -8.27
C GLN A 335 10.00 -31.37 -9.71
N ARG A 336 8.96 -31.41 -10.56
CA ARG A 336 9.08 -31.78 -11.97
C ARG A 336 9.94 -30.79 -12.79
N ASN A 337 9.84 -29.50 -12.48
CA ASN A 337 10.59 -28.46 -13.18
C ASN A 337 12.06 -28.39 -12.73
N ASP A 338 12.34 -28.66 -11.45
CA ASP A 338 13.71 -28.68 -10.92
C ASP A 338 14.57 -29.82 -11.52
N GLU A 339 13.95 -30.92 -11.96
CA GLU A 339 14.64 -32.02 -12.64
C GLU A 339 14.96 -31.74 -14.12
N THR A 340 14.35 -30.71 -14.74
CA THR A 340 14.44 -30.45 -16.19
C THR A 340 15.16 -29.16 -16.57
N ALA A 341 15.42 -28.26 -15.61
CA ALA A 341 15.98 -26.94 -15.90
C ALA A 341 17.50 -26.86 -15.68
N ASP A 342 18.25 -26.82 -16.78
CA ASP A 342 19.69 -26.56 -16.86
C ASP A 342 19.98 -25.09 -16.48
N GLY A 343 20.01 -24.81 -15.17
CA GLY A 343 20.85 -23.75 -14.58
C GLY A 343 20.24 -22.38 -14.26
N LYS A 344 19.02 -22.02 -14.66
CA LYS A 344 18.37 -20.75 -14.25
C LYS A 344 16.84 -20.84 -14.20
N ALA A 345 16.29 -21.63 -13.28
CA ALA A 345 14.85 -21.64 -13.07
C ALA A 345 14.38 -20.32 -12.42
N PRO A 346 13.25 -19.74 -12.87
CA PRO A 346 12.62 -18.60 -12.22
C PRO A 346 12.26 -18.90 -10.75
N PHE A 347 12.33 -17.87 -9.90
CA PHE A 347 12.06 -17.97 -8.46
C PHE A 347 10.54 -18.12 -8.21
N LYS A 348 10.03 -19.33 -8.30
CA LYS A 348 8.63 -19.62 -7.95
C LYS A 348 8.44 -19.52 -6.43
N VAL A 349 7.66 -18.54 -5.99
CA VAL A 349 7.26 -18.39 -4.58
C VAL A 349 6.36 -19.58 -4.21
N PRO A 350 6.70 -20.36 -3.17
CA PRO A 350 5.88 -21.49 -2.75
C PRO A 350 4.51 -20.99 -2.29
N MET A 351 3.46 -21.60 -2.83
CA MET A 351 2.07 -21.22 -2.51
C MET A 351 1.70 -21.55 -1.06
N ALA A 352 2.26 -22.62 -0.50
CA ALA A 352 2.10 -22.92 0.90
C ALA A 352 3.37 -22.53 1.66
N GLN A 353 3.20 -21.63 2.63
CA GLN A 353 4.18 -21.44 3.70
C GLN A 353 3.55 -21.94 4.99
N ALA A 354 4.37 -22.25 6.00
CA ALA A 354 3.86 -22.67 7.31
C ALA A 354 2.87 -21.64 7.90
N SER A 355 3.09 -20.35 7.61
CA SER A 355 2.21 -19.23 7.99
C SER A 355 0.82 -19.33 7.35
N SER A 356 0.69 -19.87 6.13
CA SER A 356 -0.58 -20.06 5.41
C SER A 356 -1.55 -21.01 6.12
N PHE A 357 -1.07 -21.86 7.03
CA PHE A 357 -1.90 -22.77 7.84
C PHE A 357 -2.49 -22.09 9.09
N THR A 358 -1.91 -20.96 9.50
CA THR A 358 -2.28 -20.25 10.73
C THR A 358 -3.76 -19.88 10.81
N PRO A 359 -4.39 -19.35 9.74
CA PRO A 359 -5.83 -19.08 9.69
C PRO A 359 -6.72 -20.24 10.14
N PHE A 360 -6.32 -21.47 9.81
CA PHE A 360 -7.14 -22.65 10.02
C PHE A 360 -7.01 -23.23 11.43
N LEU A 361 -5.88 -23.02 12.11
CA LEU A 361 -5.56 -23.69 13.38
C LEU A 361 -6.64 -23.52 14.44
N ARG A 362 -6.95 -22.28 14.83
CA ARG A 362 -7.87 -22.03 15.94
C ARG A 362 -9.31 -22.42 15.61
N PRO A 363 -9.87 -22.07 14.43
CA PRO A 363 -11.21 -22.50 14.05
C PRO A 363 -11.34 -24.03 13.97
N MET A 364 -10.38 -24.72 13.34
CA MET A 364 -10.40 -26.18 13.22
C MET A 364 -10.27 -26.86 14.59
N MET A 365 -9.38 -26.38 15.47
CA MET A 365 -9.27 -26.92 16.83
C MET A 365 -10.54 -26.67 17.66
N THR A 366 -11.22 -25.55 17.43
CA THR A 366 -12.47 -25.22 18.13
C THR A 366 -13.60 -26.15 17.70
N ALA A 367 -13.71 -26.43 16.39
CA ALA A 367 -14.74 -27.30 15.82
C ALA A 367 -14.47 -28.79 16.11
N ASN A 368 -13.24 -29.25 15.89
CA ASN A 368 -12.88 -30.67 15.83
C ASN A 368 -11.94 -31.11 16.99
N GLY A 369 -11.70 -30.23 17.95
CA GLY A 369 -10.82 -30.49 19.10
C GLY A 369 -9.32 -30.39 18.75
N PRO A 370 -8.44 -30.64 19.74
CA PRO A 370 -7.00 -30.41 19.58
C PRO A 370 -6.33 -31.36 18.56
N ALA A 371 -6.95 -32.51 18.28
CA ALA A 371 -6.48 -33.45 17.27
C ALA A 371 -6.42 -32.81 15.87
N ALA A 372 -7.29 -31.85 15.56
CA ALA A 372 -7.25 -31.12 14.30
C ALA A 372 -6.00 -30.23 14.17
N GLY A 373 -5.52 -29.63 15.27
CA GLY A 373 -4.29 -28.86 15.27
C GLY A 373 -3.04 -29.74 15.07
N VAL A 374 -3.04 -30.94 15.66
CA VAL A 374 -2.00 -31.95 15.44
C VAL A 374 -2.00 -32.43 13.98
N ARG A 375 -3.20 -32.64 13.39
CA ARG A 375 -3.35 -32.96 11.97
C ARG A 375 -2.76 -31.88 11.08
N ILE A 376 -3.11 -30.61 11.32
CA ILE A 376 -2.53 -29.47 10.59
C ILE A 376 -1.00 -29.45 10.68
N MET A 377 -0.43 -29.68 11.87
CA MET A 377 1.02 -29.74 12.03
C MET A 377 1.66 -30.89 11.24
N ARG A 378 0.98 -32.05 11.14
CA ARG A 378 1.43 -33.16 10.29
C ARG A 378 1.37 -32.77 8.82
N ASP A 379 0.29 -32.15 8.37
CA ASP A 379 0.11 -31.75 6.97
C ASP A 379 1.20 -30.75 6.54
N ILE A 380 1.59 -29.81 7.41
CA ILE A 380 2.74 -28.90 7.20
C ILE A 380 4.03 -29.70 6.97
N LEU A 381 4.29 -30.71 7.79
CA LEU A 381 5.47 -31.56 7.67
C LEU A 381 5.41 -32.49 6.45
N ASP A 382 4.22 -32.94 6.05
CA ASP A 382 4.00 -33.79 4.88
C ASP A 382 4.26 -33.02 3.58
N LEU A 383 3.98 -31.71 3.57
CA LEU A 383 4.40 -30.76 2.53
C LEU A 383 5.86 -30.31 2.66
N ARG A 384 6.63 -30.98 3.54
CA ARG A 384 8.06 -30.68 3.81
C ARG A 384 8.33 -29.25 4.28
N LEU A 385 7.32 -28.58 4.83
CA LEU A 385 7.46 -27.27 5.46
C LEU A 385 7.85 -27.44 6.93
N LEU A 386 8.52 -26.44 7.49
CA LEU A 386 8.89 -26.44 8.91
C LEU A 386 7.88 -25.59 9.71
N PRO A 387 7.20 -26.17 10.71
CA PRO A 387 6.35 -25.40 11.60
C PRO A 387 7.15 -24.34 12.36
N HIS A 388 6.72 -23.08 12.28
CA HIS A 388 7.28 -21.99 13.08
C HIS A 388 6.64 -21.92 14.48
N THR A 389 7.25 -21.15 15.39
CA THR A 389 6.85 -21.07 16.81
C THR A 389 5.36 -20.79 17.01
N TYR A 390 4.76 -19.93 16.18
CA TYR A 390 3.33 -19.57 16.30
C TYR A 390 2.38 -20.79 16.20
N ILE A 391 2.69 -21.80 15.39
CA ILE A 391 1.84 -23.01 15.27
C ILE A 391 1.84 -23.78 16.60
N TYR A 392 3.00 -23.90 17.24
CA TYR A 392 3.13 -24.48 18.57
C TYR A 392 2.44 -23.63 19.64
N THR A 393 2.54 -22.30 19.53
CA THR A 393 1.86 -21.34 20.42
C THR A 393 0.35 -21.51 20.42
N GLU A 394 -0.28 -21.67 19.25
CA GLU A 394 -1.72 -21.93 19.15
C GLU A 394 -2.10 -23.28 19.76
N LEU A 395 -1.33 -24.34 19.47
CA LEU A 395 -1.62 -25.68 19.95
C LEU A 395 -1.46 -25.81 21.48
N ALA A 396 -0.35 -25.34 22.03
CA ALA A 396 -0.08 -25.36 23.47
C ALA A 396 -1.06 -24.45 24.23
N GLY A 397 -1.32 -23.24 23.71
CA GLY A 397 -2.32 -22.33 24.26
C GLY A 397 -3.72 -22.92 24.25
N PHE A 398 -4.08 -23.70 23.22
CA PHE A 398 -5.37 -24.40 23.15
C PHE A 398 -5.48 -25.52 24.19
N TYR A 399 -4.46 -26.38 24.34
CA TYR A 399 -4.42 -27.41 25.39
C TYR A 399 -4.53 -26.80 26.79
N ALA A 400 -3.78 -25.73 27.05
CA ALA A 400 -3.80 -25.00 28.31
C ALA A 400 -5.20 -24.43 28.63
N ARG A 401 -5.87 -23.80 27.65
CA ARG A 401 -7.25 -23.29 27.80
C ARG A 401 -8.27 -24.38 28.12
N ARG A 402 -8.04 -25.60 27.65
CA ARG A 402 -8.89 -26.78 27.92
C ARG A 402 -8.52 -27.51 29.22
N GLY A 403 -7.53 -27.03 29.97
CA GLY A 403 -7.07 -27.66 31.21
C GLY A 403 -6.21 -28.90 31.02
N ASN A 404 -5.80 -29.21 29.78
CA ASN A 404 -4.88 -30.32 29.51
C ASN A 404 -3.43 -29.86 29.73
N VAL A 405 -3.04 -29.82 31.00
CA VAL A 405 -1.71 -29.35 31.44
C VAL A 405 -0.61 -30.24 30.89
N GLU A 406 -0.78 -31.55 30.96
CA GLU A 406 0.23 -32.52 30.51
C GLU A 406 0.65 -32.28 29.05
N LYS A 407 -0.32 -32.17 28.14
CA LYS A 407 -0.03 -31.92 26.72
C LYS A 407 0.54 -30.53 26.46
N ALA A 408 0.11 -29.52 27.21
CA ALA A 408 0.69 -28.19 27.10
C ALA A 408 2.17 -28.21 27.49
N PHE A 409 2.52 -28.87 28.60
CA PHE A 409 3.89 -29.00 29.09
C PHE A 409 4.76 -29.88 28.19
N GLU A 410 4.22 -30.93 27.59
CA GLU A 410 4.92 -31.73 26.57
C GLU A 410 5.42 -30.85 25.42
N ILE A 411 4.58 -29.91 24.94
CA ILE A 411 4.97 -28.97 23.88
C ILE A 411 6.03 -27.98 24.39
N ILE A 412 5.90 -27.45 25.62
CA ILE A 412 6.92 -26.57 26.21
C ILE A 412 8.27 -27.28 26.27
N ASP A 413 8.31 -28.49 26.84
CA ASP A 413 9.53 -29.30 26.97
C ASP A 413 10.15 -29.60 25.60
N GLN A 414 9.32 -29.86 24.60
CA GLN A 414 9.78 -30.08 23.22
C GLN A 414 10.45 -28.84 22.63
N LEU A 415 9.85 -27.65 22.76
CA LEU A 415 10.43 -26.40 22.27
C LEU A 415 11.70 -26.01 23.05
N GLU A 416 11.69 -26.13 24.38
CA GLU A 416 12.82 -25.79 25.26
C GLU A 416 14.03 -26.71 25.00
N SER A 417 13.79 -28.01 24.78
CA SER A 417 14.86 -28.98 24.50
C SER A 417 15.49 -28.82 23.11
N ARG A 418 14.80 -28.13 22.17
CA ARG A 418 15.22 -27.97 20.77
C ARG A 418 15.59 -29.29 20.10
N LYS A 419 14.98 -30.39 20.55
CA LYS A 419 15.25 -31.73 20.03
C LYS A 419 14.91 -31.78 18.55
N LYS A 420 15.81 -32.41 17.78
CA LYS A 420 15.56 -32.72 16.38
C LYS A 420 14.88 -34.07 16.30
N PHE A 421 13.86 -34.20 15.46
CA PHE A 421 13.23 -35.48 15.17
C PHE A 421 13.21 -35.73 13.67
N ASN A 422 13.11 -36.99 13.28
CA ASN A 422 12.99 -37.36 11.88
C ASN A 422 11.50 -37.52 11.55
N HIS A 423 11.04 -36.79 10.53
CA HIS A 423 9.72 -36.95 9.95
C HIS A 423 9.85 -37.63 8.59
N ARG A 424 8.97 -38.58 8.27
CA ARG A 424 8.95 -39.22 6.96
C ARG A 424 7.65 -38.83 6.27
N PRO A 425 7.66 -37.87 5.33
CA PRO A 425 6.46 -37.51 4.59
C PRO A 425 5.99 -38.72 3.76
N PRO A 426 4.69 -38.80 3.42
CA PRO A 426 4.15 -39.88 2.59
C PRO A 426 4.88 -40.00 1.24
N THR A 427 5.26 -38.85 0.68
CA THR A 427 5.94 -38.72 -0.60
C THR A 427 7.40 -38.28 -0.39
N GLY A 428 8.25 -39.23 -0.02
CA GLY A 428 9.70 -39.15 -0.27
C GLY A 428 10.63 -39.33 0.93
N LEU A 429 11.76 -38.61 0.89
CA LEU A 429 12.89 -38.86 1.79
C LEU A 429 12.59 -38.34 3.22
N PRO A 430 13.10 -39.03 4.25
CA PRO A 430 12.97 -38.55 5.62
C PRO A 430 13.62 -37.18 5.78
N MET A 431 12.92 -36.25 6.42
CA MET A 431 13.41 -34.92 6.74
C MET A 431 13.73 -34.80 8.24
N ARG A 432 14.83 -34.11 8.56
CA ARG A 432 15.20 -33.83 9.95
C ARG A 432 14.60 -32.50 10.38
N VAL A 433 13.55 -32.56 11.19
CA VAL A 433 12.84 -31.39 11.69
C VAL A 433 13.56 -30.84 12.91
N ARG A 434 13.85 -29.54 12.89
CA ARG A 434 14.36 -28.80 14.06
C ARG A 434 13.22 -27.99 14.65
N VAL A 435 12.86 -28.30 15.89
CA VAL A 435 11.86 -27.55 16.64
C VAL A 435 12.39 -26.14 16.95
N PRO A 436 11.62 -25.07 16.70
CA PRO A 436 12.05 -23.71 17.00
C PRO A 436 12.10 -23.47 18.53
N PRO A 437 12.89 -22.50 19.02
CA PRO A 437 12.83 -22.13 20.44
C PRO A 437 11.49 -21.45 20.79
N PRO A 438 11.00 -21.60 22.03
CA PRO A 438 9.82 -20.88 22.49
C PRO A 438 10.15 -19.39 22.63
N ASP A 439 9.27 -18.52 22.13
CA ASP A 439 9.38 -17.07 22.24
C ASP A 439 8.52 -16.52 23.40
N LEU A 440 8.64 -15.22 23.69
CA LEU A 440 7.83 -14.59 24.74
C LEU A 440 6.31 -14.73 24.47
N PRO A 441 5.80 -14.48 23.23
CA PRO A 441 4.39 -14.75 22.89
C PRO A 441 3.92 -16.18 23.20
N PHE A 442 4.76 -17.20 22.97
CA PHE A 442 4.46 -18.60 23.31
C PHE A 442 4.13 -18.76 24.81
N TYR A 443 5.05 -18.35 25.70
CA TYR A 443 4.84 -18.47 27.14
C TYR A 443 3.62 -17.68 27.61
N VAL A 444 3.41 -16.46 27.10
CA VAL A 444 2.26 -15.62 27.42
C VAL A 444 0.95 -16.30 27.01
N SER A 445 0.89 -16.90 25.82
CA SER A 445 -0.29 -17.64 25.33
C SER A 445 -0.63 -18.83 26.23
N VAL A 446 0.37 -19.65 26.59
CA VAL A 446 0.18 -20.81 27.47
C VAL A 446 -0.23 -20.37 28.87
N LEU A 447 0.43 -19.35 29.45
CA LEU A 447 0.10 -18.78 30.75
C LEU A 447 -1.36 -18.33 30.78
N ARG A 448 -1.80 -17.52 29.81
CA ARG A 448 -3.20 -17.09 29.71
C ARG A 448 -4.16 -18.26 29.58
N GLY A 449 -3.78 -19.30 28.85
CA GLY A 449 -4.57 -20.52 28.75
C GLY A 449 -4.78 -21.22 30.10
N LEU A 450 -3.72 -21.34 30.90
CA LEU A 450 -3.77 -21.96 32.23
C LEU A 450 -4.57 -21.11 33.23
N LEU A 451 -4.50 -19.77 33.11
CA LEU A 451 -5.32 -18.87 33.91
C LEU A 451 -6.82 -19.03 33.59
N ILE A 452 -7.17 -19.17 32.31
CA ILE A 452 -8.56 -19.42 31.87
C ILE A 452 -9.07 -20.75 32.43
N SER A 453 -8.25 -21.81 32.41
CA SER A 453 -8.60 -23.12 33.00
C SER A 453 -8.42 -23.18 34.52
N ARG A 454 -8.08 -22.06 35.16
CA ARG A 454 -7.86 -21.91 36.62
C ARG A 454 -6.80 -22.86 37.21
N ASN A 455 -5.82 -23.28 36.41
CA ASN A 455 -4.72 -24.10 36.89
C ASN A 455 -3.55 -23.23 37.36
N VAL A 456 -3.64 -22.77 38.62
CA VAL A 456 -2.68 -21.81 39.21
C VAL A 456 -1.28 -22.39 39.32
N GLU A 457 -1.15 -23.65 39.76
CA GLU A 457 0.15 -24.31 39.95
C GLU A 457 0.92 -24.42 38.63
N ALA A 458 0.24 -24.87 37.57
CA ALA A 458 0.82 -24.93 36.24
C ALA A 458 1.20 -23.55 35.71
N ALA A 459 0.38 -22.52 35.96
CA ALA A 459 0.66 -21.15 35.55
C ALA A 459 1.92 -20.58 36.24
N GLU A 460 2.12 -20.85 37.53
CA GLU A 460 3.33 -20.46 38.27
C GLU A 460 4.58 -21.13 37.71
N GLU A 461 4.49 -22.41 37.36
CA GLU A 461 5.59 -23.14 36.75
C GLU A 461 5.95 -22.54 35.37
N VAL A 462 4.97 -22.15 34.55
CA VAL A 462 5.21 -21.45 33.29
C VAL A 462 5.92 -20.11 33.52
N VAL A 463 5.52 -19.34 34.55
CA VAL A 463 6.21 -18.07 34.91
C VAL A 463 7.64 -18.32 35.33
N ARG A 464 7.89 -19.36 36.14
CA ARG A 464 9.25 -19.73 36.57
C ARG A 464 10.13 -20.07 35.38
N ARG A 465 9.62 -20.85 34.41
CA ARG A 465 10.34 -21.19 33.17
C ARG A 465 10.56 -19.97 32.28
N LEU A 466 9.55 -19.11 32.13
CA LEU A 466 9.65 -17.86 31.38
C LEU A 466 10.78 -16.98 31.94
N PHE A 467 10.82 -16.73 33.25
CA PHE A 467 11.85 -15.89 33.88
C PHE A 467 13.24 -16.53 33.94
N LYS A 468 13.33 -17.86 33.79
CA LYS A 468 14.62 -18.53 33.59
C LYS A 468 15.19 -18.24 32.20
N THR A 469 14.33 -18.12 31.20
CA THR A 469 14.75 -17.94 29.78
C THR A 469 14.83 -16.47 29.38
N TYR A 470 14.00 -15.60 29.94
CA TYR A 470 13.84 -14.19 29.56
C TYR A 470 13.95 -13.26 30.76
N THR A 471 14.67 -12.14 30.59
CA THR A 471 14.71 -11.05 31.56
C THR A 471 13.37 -10.30 31.53
N TYR A 472 12.67 -10.26 32.66
CA TYR A 472 11.42 -9.51 32.77
C TYR A 472 11.66 -8.06 33.16
N VAL A 473 11.22 -7.14 32.30
CA VAL A 473 11.14 -5.70 32.60
C VAL A 473 9.68 -5.28 32.62
N ARG A 474 9.24 -4.76 33.77
CA ARG A 474 7.86 -4.30 33.96
C ARG A 474 7.53 -3.18 32.97
N ARG A 475 6.33 -3.21 32.37
CA ARG A 475 5.81 -2.28 31.34
C ARG A 475 6.39 -2.42 29.93
N GLU A 476 7.38 -3.29 29.71
CA GLU A 476 7.87 -3.55 28.36
C GLU A 476 6.88 -4.40 27.56
N ASN A 477 6.21 -5.36 28.21
CA ASN A 477 5.19 -6.19 27.59
C ASN A 477 3.87 -6.16 28.39
N TYR A 478 2.91 -5.38 27.89
CA TYR A 478 1.61 -5.19 28.54
C TYR A 478 0.79 -6.49 28.65
N LEU A 479 0.96 -7.45 27.73
CA LEU A 479 0.25 -8.73 27.76
C LEU A 479 0.76 -9.64 28.88
N LEU A 480 2.08 -9.66 29.08
CA LEU A 480 2.69 -10.40 30.20
C LEU A 480 2.31 -9.75 31.54
N ASP A 481 2.40 -8.42 31.65
CA ASP A 481 2.01 -7.70 32.87
C ASP A 481 0.57 -7.99 33.27
N ALA A 482 -0.36 -7.97 32.31
CA ALA A 482 -1.75 -8.32 32.53
C ALA A 482 -1.90 -9.78 33.02
N ALA A 483 -1.25 -10.74 32.37
CA ALA A 483 -1.31 -12.14 32.77
C ALA A 483 -0.73 -12.40 34.17
N LEU A 484 0.35 -11.71 34.54
CA LEU A 484 0.94 -11.79 35.89
C LEU A 484 0.02 -11.18 36.96
N ALA A 485 -0.69 -10.10 36.63
CA ALA A 485 -1.69 -9.51 37.51
C ALA A 485 -2.87 -10.48 37.73
N ASP A 486 -3.39 -11.06 36.65
CA ASP A 486 -4.46 -12.07 36.70
C ASP A 486 -4.06 -13.29 37.55
N LEU A 487 -2.82 -13.78 37.39
CA LEU A 487 -2.27 -14.86 38.22
C LEU A 487 -2.25 -14.48 39.71
N LYS A 488 -1.79 -13.26 40.03
CA LYS A 488 -1.73 -12.77 41.42
C LYS A 488 -3.13 -12.69 42.04
N GLU A 489 -4.14 -12.23 41.30
CA GLU A 489 -5.51 -12.19 41.78
C GLU A 489 -6.10 -13.60 41.95
N LEU A 490 -5.89 -14.52 41.00
CA LEU A 490 -6.35 -15.91 41.12
C LEU A 490 -5.72 -16.62 42.33
N LYS A 491 -4.45 -16.36 42.67
CA LYS A 491 -3.81 -16.90 43.87
C LYS A 491 -4.51 -16.46 45.16
N LYS A 492 -4.95 -15.19 45.24
CA LYS A 492 -5.70 -14.70 46.42
C LYS A 492 -7.02 -15.44 46.57
N VAL A 493 -7.73 -15.66 45.47
CA VAL A 493 -9.02 -16.34 45.46
C VAL A 493 -8.87 -17.84 45.76
N ASN A 494 -7.90 -18.53 45.14
CA ASN A 494 -7.72 -19.96 45.36
C ASN A 494 -7.35 -20.29 46.81
N ASN A 495 -6.54 -19.43 47.45
CA ASN A 495 -6.22 -19.53 48.87
C ASN A 495 -7.46 -19.36 49.79
N ALA A 496 -8.51 -18.70 49.30
CA ALA A 496 -9.79 -18.59 50.01
C ALA A 496 -10.63 -19.88 49.87
N TRP A 497 -10.62 -20.53 48.70
CA TRP A 497 -11.32 -21.80 48.48
C TRP A 497 -10.67 -22.97 49.23
N THR A 498 -9.34 -23.08 49.21
CA THR A 498 -8.62 -24.10 49.98
C THR A 498 -8.83 -23.98 51.49
N ARG A 499 -9.15 -22.79 52.02
CA ARG A 499 -9.46 -22.60 53.45
C ARG A 499 -10.88 -23.01 53.83
N VAL A 500 -11.86 -22.96 52.93
CA VAL A 500 -13.26 -23.30 53.23
C VAL A 500 -13.53 -24.80 53.05
N ASP A 501 -12.93 -25.45 52.05
CA ASP A 501 -13.17 -26.87 51.78
C ASP A 501 -12.36 -27.83 52.66
N VAL A 502 -11.19 -27.42 53.17
CA VAL A 502 -10.46 -28.21 54.17
C VAL A 502 -11.20 -28.22 55.52
N ALA A 503 -11.89 -27.12 55.86
CA ALA A 503 -12.71 -27.06 57.08
C ALA A 503 -14.00 -27.91 56.99
N ARG A 504 -14.57 -28.10 55.79
CA ARG A 504 -15.78 -28.95 55.59
C ARG A 504 -15.47 -30.44 55.36
N ARG A 505 -14.27 -30.81 54.90
CA ARG A 505 -13.88 -32.22 54.73
C ARG A 505 -13.24 -32.87 55.98
N SER A 506 -13.02 -32.08 57.04
CA SER A 506 -12.43 -32.56 58.31
C SER A 506 -13.45 -33.01 59.36
N GLN A 507 -14.75 -32.97 59.08
CA GLN A 507 -15.77 -33.57 59.94
C GLN A 507 -16.15 -34.95 59.40
N PRO A 508 -15.87 -36.06 60.12
CA PRO A 508 -16.39 -37.36 59.73
C PRO A 508 -17.91 -37.31 59.80
N ALA A 509 -18.57 -37.63 58.68
CA ALA A 509 -20.00 -37.83 58.65
C ALA A 509 -20.34 -38.96 59.62
N HIS A 510 -20.98 -38.60 60.74
CA HIS A 510 -21.67 -39.57 61.59
C HIS A 510 -22.70 -40.29 60.73
N VAL A 511 -22.42 -41.56 60.44
CA VAL A 511 -23.41 -42.50 59.91
C VAL A 511 -24.37 -42.82 61.06
N GLY A 512 -25.52 -42.15 61.06
CA GLY A 512 -26.66 -42.51 61.91
C GLY A 512 -27.38 -43.71 61.31
N MET A 513 -27.65 -44.70 62.17
CA MET A 513 -28.45 -45.91 61.91
C MET A 513 -29.87 -45.61 61.44
#